data_AF-A0A2D5U6W3-F1
#
_entry.id   AF-A0A2D5U6W3-F1
#
_cell.length_a   1.000
_cell.length_b   1.000
_cell.length_c   1.000
_cell.angle_alpha   90.00
_cell.angle_beta   90.00
_cell.angle_gamma   90.00
#
_symmetry.space_group_name_H-M   'P 1'
#
loop_
_entity.id
_entity.type
_entity.pdbx_description
1 polymer ?
#
loop_
_entity_poly.entity_id
_entity_poly.type
_entity_poly.pdbx_seq_one_letter_code
_entity_poly.pdbx_strand_id
1 'polypeptide(L)'
;MRIKNLVATSLLKGFSVPMMIISSLYYRALCRYRGTSAARDPSYQKFTIGDIDFVEYFVEVEGYNHRITEAGDADACGDNTVVFMGGIPTDASETFYWLVAELCCLNSNLRCLIIQLPFVENNTKLDFSNNTKARHSARALPFNQHIDLSNDPVDPRFDHCNQAITAAHILGAMGIVKAHFVGHDRGAVVFDYLIGANPDIALSYSRGSQLWDHYDDAWSLLAPQLIVGPPHRQMVISWQCQLLFFAVVKLKRPINLLSPGFVAAVDNAKRGSQEYDRKTHLLYKSVAVPKGIRSIIGQIMMQTDSTDEVRGRVVLKNSKVQIMQFQGEDEFAIDARGNIVSDQPYFGRYNLFANDVCDLYPSAIIQDISLKVDKLLENCGLYHSLRLKDDARLSRFCLIPNAAHFNVVENPQACAQAINDFMTNLE
;
A
#
# COMPACT_ATOMS: atom_id res chain seq x y z
N MET A 1 -11.22 -22.64 27.55
CA MET A 1 -10.86 -22.05 26.24
C MET A 1 -9.54 -21.27 26.29
N ARG A 2 -9.37 -20.31 27.22
CA ARG A 2 -8.14 -19.50 27.37
C ARG A 2 -6.81 -20.29 27.49
N ILE A 3 -6.75 -21.35 28.31
CA ILE A 3 -5.53 -22.16 28.48
C ILE A 3 -5.14 -22.89 27.18
N LYS A 4 -6.13 -23.43 26.44
CA LYS A 4 -5.89 -24.08 25.14
C LYS A 4 -5.33 -23.10 24.11
N ASN A 5 -5.80 -21.84 24.13
CA ASN A 5 -5.33 -20.79 23.22
C ASN A 5 -3.89 -20.36 23.54
N LEU A 6 -3.54 -20.17 24.81
CA LEU A 6 -2.17 -19.82 25.21
C LEU A 6 -1.15 -20.90 24.82
N VAL A 7 -1.51 -22.17 25.01
CA VAL A 7 -0.68 -23.31 24.58
C VAL A 7 -0.55 -23.32 23.05
N ALA A 8 -1.64 -23.14 22.31
CA ALA A 8 -1.61 -23.14 20.85
C ALA A 8 -0.79 -21.98 20.26
N THR A 9 -0.94 -20.76 20.78
CA THR A 9 -0.12 -19.60 20.38
C THR A 9 1.36 -19.84 20.69
N SER A 10 1.67 -20.41 21.86
CA SER A 10 3.06 -20.70 22.25
C SER A 10 3.69 -21.77 21.37
N LEU A 11 2.95 -22.84 21.06
CA LEU A 11 3.38 -23.88 20.12
C LEU A 11 3.59 -23.29 18.72
N LEU A 12 2.60 -22.54 18.19
CA LEU A 12 2.71 -21.91 16.88
C LEU A 12 3.92 -20.99 16.81
N LYS A 13 4.16 -20.17 17.82
CA LYS A 13 5.36 -19.32 17.93
C LYS A 13 6.65 -20.16 17.95
N GLY A 14 6.66 -21.24 18.74
CA GLY A 14 7.81 -22.16 18.86
C GLY A 14 8.23 -22.77 17.53
N PHE A 15 7.28 -23.11 16.65
CA PHE A 15 7.58 -23.61 15.30
C PHE A 15 7.82 -22.50 14.28
N SER A 16 7.04 -21.42 14.33
CA SER A 16 7.06 -20.37 13.31
C SER A 16 8.31 -19.53 13.39
N VAL A 17 8.79 -19.17 14.59
CA VAL A 17 9.96 -18.28 14.72
C VAL A 17 11.21 -18.89 14.09
N PRO A 18 11.61 -20.15 14.38
CA PRO A 18 12.74 -20.78 13.70
C PRO A 18 12.57 -20.85 12.18
N MET A 19 11.38 -21.24 11.71
CA MET A 19 11.07 -21.30 10.28
C MET A 19 11.23 -19.91 9.63
N MET A 20 10.72 -18.85 10.27
CA MET A 20 10.79 -17.49 9.77
C MET A 20 12.22 -16.92 9.78
N ILE A 21 13.07 -17.36 10.70
CA ILE A 21 14.51 -17.02 10.68
C ILE A 21 15.19 -17.65 9.46
N ILE A 22 15.00 -18.96 9.25
CA ILE A 22 15.58 -19.69 8.11
C ILE A 22 15.07 -19.11 6.79
N SER A 23 13.75 -18.92 6.69
CA SER A 23 13.07 -18.32 5.55
C SER A 23 13.62 -16.91 5.26
N SER A 24 13.76 -16.07 6.29
CA SER A 24 14.31 -14.72 6.12
C SER A 24 15.76 -14.75 5.62
N LEU A 25 16.60 -15.66 6.12
CA LEU A 25 17.98 -15.80 5.66
C LEU A 25 18.02 -16.24 4.19
N TYR A 26 17.19 -17.22 3.83
CA TYR A 26 17.06 -17.71 2.46
C TYR A 26 16.63 -16.58 1.50
N TYR A 27 15.56 -15.84 1.81
CA TYR A 27 15.08 -14.77 0.93
C TYR A 27 16.03 -13.58 0.86
N ARG A 28 16.79 -13.29 1.93
CA ARG A 28 17.88 -12.30 1.88
C ARG A 28 19.02 -12.75 0.96
N ALA A 29 19.40 -14.02 1.04
CA ALA A 29 20.41 -14.60 0.14
C ALA A 29 19.94 -14.56 -1.32
N LEU A 30 18.67 -14.86 -1.58
CA LEU A 30 18.07 -14.72 -2.91
C LEU A 30 18.09 -13.27 -3.40
N CYS A 31 17.70 -12.29 -2.58
CA CYS A 31 17.79 -10.87 -2.96
C CYS A 31 19.23 -10.51 -3.38
N ARG A 32 20.23 -10.92 -2.59
CA ARG A 32 21.65 -10.68 -2.90
C ARG A 32 22.10 -11.36 -4.19
N TYR A 33 21.74 -12.63 -4.39
CA TYR A 33 22.03 -13.36 -5.63
C TYR A 33 21.43 -12.66 -6.85
N ARG A 34 20.26 -12.04 -6.68
CA ARG A 34 19.57 -11.28 -7.72
C ARG A 34 20.13 -9.88 -7.94
N GLY A 35 21.13 -9.45 -7.18
CA GLY A 35 21.81 -8.16 -7.34
C GLY A 35 21.20 -7.02 -6.53
N THR A 36 20.35 -7.32 -5.54
CA THR A 36 19.74 -6.31 -4.66
C THR A 36 19.87 -6.72 -3.20
N SER A 37 19.33 -5.92 -2.28
CA SER A 37 19.26 -6.24 -0.86
C SER A 37 17.81 -6.19 -0.39
N ALA A 38 17.47 -7.03 0.59
CA ALA A 38 16.16 -6.99 1.24
C ALA A 38 15.93 -5.71 2.07
N ALA A 39 17.01 -5.03 2.42
CA ALA A 39 16.99 -3.67 2.94
C ALA A 39 17.66 -2.74 1.90
N ARG A 40 17.19 -1.50 1.78
CA ARG A 40 17.82 -0.50 0.93
C ARG A 40 19.31 -0.31 1.27
N ASP A 41 20.14 -0.24 0.23
CA ASP A 41 21.54 0.16 0.33
C ASP A 41 21.66 1.69 0.42
N PRO A 42 22.33 2.27 1.44
CA PRO A 42 22.51 3.72 1.58
C PRO A 42 23.36 4.38 0.49
N SER A 43 24.12 3.61 -0.29
CA SER A 43 25.01 4.12 -1.35
C SER A 43 24.28 4.48 -2.65
N TYR A 44 22.99 4.20 -2.73
CA TYR A 44 22.21 4.37 -3.93
C TYR A 44 21.74 5.82 -4.08
N GLN A 45 22.54 6.63 -4.78
CA GLN A 45 22.22 8.05 -4.99
C GLN A 45 21.68 8.33 -6.39
N LYS A 46 22.04 7.52 -7.39
CA LYS A 46 21.58 7.64 -8.78
C LYS A 46 21.41 6.27 -9.41
N PHE A 47 20.35 6.09 -10.17
CA PHE A 47 20.05 4.84 -10.89
C PHE A 47 19.06 5.10 -12.02
N THR A 48 18.89 4.11 -12.90
CA THR A 48 18.04 4.22 -14.08
C THR A 48 17.06 3.05 -14.12
N ILE A 49 15.82 3.30 -14.53
CA ILE A 49 14.82 2.27 -14.83
C ILE A 49 14.24 2.57 -16.21
N GLY A 50 14.40 1.61 -17.12
CA GLY A 50 14.22 1.90 -18.54
C GLY A 50 15.22 2.97 -18.97
N ASP A 51 14.71 4.06 -19.54
CA ASP A 51 15.49 5.23 -19.97
C ASP A 51 15.31 6.44 -19.03
N ILE A 52 14.71 6.24 -17.85
CA ILE A 52 14.44 7.31 -16.87
C ILE A 52 15.44 7.25 -15.74
N ASP A 53 16.13 8.36 -15.52
CA ASP A 53 17.07 8.55 -14.42
C ASP A 53 16.33 8.95 -13.14
N PHE A 54 16.78 8.36 -12.04
CA PHE A 54 16.32 8.63 -10.68
C PHE A 54 17.49 9.15 -9.84
N VAL A 55 17.21 10.17 -9.03
CA VAL A 55 18.16 10.74 -8.07
C VAL A 55 17.56 10.68 -6.67
N GLU A 56 18.32 10.11 -5.73
CA GLU A 56 17.94 10.01 -4.33
C GLU A 56 18.71 11.05 -3.51
N TYR A 57 17.99 11.80 -2.68
CA TYR A 57 18.57 12.78 -1.75
C TYR A 57 17.76 12.85 -0.45
N PHE A 58 18.25 13.62 0.51
CA PHE A 58 17.62 13.78 1.81
C PHE A 58 17.18 15.22 2.05
N VAL A 59 16.02 15.37 2.69
CA VAL A 59 15.49 16.64 3.19
C VAL A 59 15.46 16.55 4.70
N GLU A 60 16.16 17.47 5.37
CA GLU A 60 16.16 17.54 6.83
C GLU A 60 14.91 18.26 7.33
N VAL A 61 14.12 17.60 8.18
CA VAL A 61 12.98 18.17 8.89
C VAL A 61 13.13 17.79 10.36
N GLU A 62 13.10 18.79 11.24
CA GLU A 62 13.12 18.59 12.71
C GLU A 62 14.28 17.68 13.18
N GLY A 63 15.46 17.81 12.56
CA GLY A 63 16.65 17.01 12.89
C GLY A 63 16.60 15.56 12.38
N TYR A 64 15.67 15.22 11.49
CA TYR A 64 15.58 13.92 10.83
C TYR A 64 15.71 14.06 9.30
N ASN A 65 16.53 13.20 8.70
CA ASN A 65 16.73 13.17 7.25
C ASN A 65 15.71 12.25 6.56
N HIS A 66 14.74 12.85 5.89
CA HIS A 66 13.74 12.13 5.10
C HIS A 66 14.21 11.91 3.68
N ARG A 67 14.00 10.70 3.18
CA ARG A 67 14.47 10.31 1.85
C ARG A 67 13.48 10.72 0.77
N ILE A 68 14.01 11.37 -0.26
CA ILE A 68 13.30 11.75 -1.49
C ILE A 68 13.95 11.04 -2.66
N THR A 69 13.14 10.58 -3.61
CA THR A 69 13.62 10.12 -4.92
C THR A 69 12.93 10.91 -6.01
N GLU A 70 13.70 11.49 -6.92
CA GLU A 70 13.22 12.37 -7.98
C GLU A 70 13.52 11.80 -9.36
N ALA A 71 12.59 11.96 -10.30
CA ALA A 71 12.73 11.59 -11.71
C ALA A 71 11.91 12.53 -12.60
N GLY A 72 12.24 12.55 -13.90
CA GLY A 72 11.59 13.41 -14.88
C GLY A 72 12.25 14.80 -15.02
N ASP A 73 11.46 15.81 -15.35
CA ASP A 73 11.93 17.17 -15.58
C ASP A 73 12.15 17.91 -14.24
N ALA A 74 13.41 18.06 -13.83
CA ALA A 74 13.78 18.74 -12.59
C ALA A 74 13.41 20.24 -12.58
N ASP A 75 13.24 20.85 -13.75
CA ASP A 75 12.88 22.27 -13.90
C ASP A 75 11.36 22.49 -13.89
N ALA A 76 10.56 21.42 -13.97
CA ALA A 76 9.11 21.56 -13.94
C ALA A 76 8.62 21.99 -12.54
N CYS A 77 7.61 22.86 -12.55
CA CYS A 77 7.01 23.41 -11.34
C CYS A 77 5.50 23.57 -11.48
N GLY A 78 4.82 23.87 -10.36
CA GLY A 78 3.37 24.05 -10.33
C GLY A 78 2.64 22.81 -10.81
N ASP A 79 1.83 22.97 -11.86
CA ASP A 79 0.89 21.96 -12.36
C ASP A 79 1.55 20.70 -12.95
N ASN A 80 2.87 20.73 -13.16
CA ASN A 80 3.63 19.58 -13.65
C ASN A 80 4.37 18.81 -12.54
N THR A 81 4.12 19.11 -11.27
CA THR A 81 4.72 18.35 -10.15
C THR A 81 3.78 17.24 -9.69
N VAL A 82 4.29 16.02 -9.58
CA VAL A 82 3.56 14.87 -9.02
C VAL A 82 4.32 14.30 -7.82
N VAL A 83 3.65 14.23 -6.67
CA VAL A 83 4.20 13.71 -5.41
C VAL A 83 3.63 12.32 -5.14
N PHE A 84 4.54 11.36 -4.94
CA PHE A 84 4.22 9.96 -4.67
C PHE A 84 4.57 9.58 -3.24
N MET A 85 3.77 8.70 -2.63
CA MET A 85 4.11 8.06 -1.35
C MET A 85 3.53 6.64 -1.30
N GLY A 86 4.41 5.67 -1.05
CA GLY A 86 4.04 4.24 -0.97
C GLY A 86 3.78 3.77 0.45
N GLY A 87 3.52 2.47 0.56
CA GLY A 87 3.19 1.83 1.83
C GLY A 87 4.18 0.76 2.28
N ILE A 88 3.69 -0.10 3.16
CA ILE A 88 4.42 -1.20 3.81
C ILE A 88 4.06 -2.54 3.14
N PRO A 89 4.83 -3.64 3.32
CA PRO A 89 5.99 -3.83 4.18
C PRO A 89 7.35 -3.68 3.48
N THR A 90 7.35 -3.41 2.19
CA THR A 90 8.58 -3.19 1.42
C THR A 90 9.05 -1.75 1.53
N ASP A 91 10.15 -1.42 0.87
CA ASP A 91 10.59 -0.04 0.70
C ASP A 91 9.49 0.74 -0.05
N ALA A 92 8.94 1.77 0.61
CA ALA A 92 7.78 2.52 0.12
C ALA A 92 8.12 3.33 -1.14
N SER A 93 9.35 3.85 -1.26
CA SER A 93 9.81 4.54 -2.46
C SER A 93 9.95 3.58 -3.63
N GLU A 94 10.59 2.42 -3.42
CA GLU A 94 10.85 1.44 -4.49
C GLU A 94 9.57 0.94 -5.19
N THR A 95 8.46 0.88 -4.45
CA THR A 95 7.15 0.50 -4.96
C THR A 95 6.67 1.37 -6.14
N PHE A 96 7.11 2.62 -6.23
CA PHE A 96 6.69 3.55 -7.30
C PHE A 96 7.64 3.63 -8.48
N TYR A 97 8.85 3.08 -8.38
CA TYR A 97 9.89 3.34 -9.37
C TYR A 97 9.49 2.96 -10.81
N TRP A 98 8.84 1.81 -11.00
CA TRP A 98 8.37 1.38 -12.32
C TRP A 98 7.20 2.21 -12.84
N LEU A 99 6.26 2.58 -11.97
CA LEU A 99 5.14 3.44 -12.35
C LEU A 99 5.64 4.83 -12.75
N VAL A 100 6.54 5.42 -11.98
CA VAL A 100 7.12 6.74 -12.28
C VAL A 100 7.89 6.72 -13.58
N ALA A 101 8.66 5.66 -13.85
CA ALA A 101 9.36 5.52 -15.13
C ALA A 101 8.36 5.49 -16.31
N GLU A 102 7.28 4.72 -16.21
CA GLU A 102 6.21 4.70 -17.23
C GLU A 102 5.54 6.07 -17.38
N LEU A 103 5.27 6.76 -16.27
CA LEU A 103 4.63 8.07 -16.28
C LEU A 103 5.52 9.14 -16.93
N CYS A 104 6.82 9.17 -16.62
CA CYS A 104 7.77 10.10 -17.25
C CYS A 104 7.94 9.81 -18.74
N CYS A 105 7.86 8.54 -19.17
CA CYS A 105 7.84 8.18 -20.59
C CYS A 105 6.56 8.68 -21.30
N LEU A 106 5.41 8.59 -20.62
CA LEU A 106 4.12 9.08 -21.15
C LEU A 106 4.05 10.61 -21.21
N ASN A 107 4.62 11.29 -20.22
CA ASN A 107 4.62 12.74 -20.11
C ASN A 107 5.97 13.24 -19.58
N SER A 108 6.84 13.63 -20.51
CA SER A 108 8.21 14.08 -20.23
C SER A 108 8.31 15.42 -19.52
N ASN A 109 7.21 16.17 -19.41
CA ASN A 109 7.20 17.48 -18.75
C ASN A 109 6.98 17.37 -17.24
N LEU A 110 6.74 16.17 -16.72
CA LEU A 110 6.45 15.97 -15.30
C LEU A 110 7.72 15.91 -14.46
N ARG A 111 7.66 16.57 -13.31
CA ARG A 111 8.56 16.35 -12.18
C ARG A 111 7.93 15.36 -11.22
N CYS A 112 8.52 14.19 -11.05
CA CYS A 112 8.02 13.16 -10.16
C CYS A 112 8.87 13.09 -8.88
N LEU A 113 8.24 13.28 -7.73
CA LEU A 113 8.86 13.29 -6.40
C LEU A 113 8.29 12.16 -5.55
N ILE A 114 9.09 11.15 -5.23
CA ILE A 114 8.71 10.05 -4.35
C ILE A 114 9.21 10.35 -2.94
N ILE A 115 8.29 10.63 -2.03
CA ILE A 115 8.59 10.82 -0.61
C ILE A 115 8.53 9.46 0.06
N GLN A 116 9.63 9.04 0.71
CA GLN A 116 9.60 7.86 1.56
C GLN A 116 8.61 8.08 2.71
N LEU A 117 7.80 7.06 3.02
CA LEU A 117 6.85 7.13 4.13
C LEU A 117 7.56 7.60 5.41
N PRO A 118 7.17 8.73 6.01
CA PRO A 118 7.95 9.36 7.08
C PRO A 118 8.25 8.43 8.24
N PHE A 119 9.53 8.43 8.66
CA PHE A 119 10.09 7.62 9.73
C PHE A 119 10.14 6.10 9.46
N VAL A 120 9.81 5.65 8.24
CA VAL A 120 9.91 4.23 7.84
C VAL A 120 11.25 3.93 7.12
N GLU A 121 12.18 4.87 7.12
CA GLU A 121 13.56 4.67 6.69
C GLU A 121 14.27 3.61 7.58
N ASN A 122 15.22 2.88 7.00
CA ASN A 122 15.85 1.72 7.67
C ASN A 122 16.62 2.05 8.96
N ASN A 123 17.03 3.30 9.14
CA ASN A 123 17.81 3.79 10.28
C ASN A 123 16.96 4.40 11.40
N THR A 124 15.63 4.46 11.26
CA THR A 124 14.76 5.02 12.31
C THR A 124 14.86 4.22 13.59
N LYS A 125 15.14 4.93 14.69
CA LYS A 125 15.03 4.42 16.05
C LYS A 125 13.68 4.86 16.62
N LEU A 126 12.97 3.92 17.25
CA LEU A 126 11.73 4.21 17.95
C LEU A 126 12.02 5.09 19.17
N ASP A 127 11.21 6.13 19.33
CA ASP A 127 11.24 7.08 20.42
C ASP A 127 9.88 7.08 21.13
N PHE A 128 9.81 6.35 22.24
CA PHE A 128 8.53 6.08 22.91
C PHE A 128 8.10 7.27 23.76
N SER A 129 6.84 7.67 23.60
CA SER A 129 6.23 8.68 24.47
C SER A 129 5.98 8.13 25.86
N ASN A 130 6.27 8.95 26.88
CA ASN A 130 5.89 8.65 28.26
C ASN A 130 4.38 8.79 28.50
N ASN A 131 3.69 9.56 27.65
CA ASN A 131 2.30 9.99 27.87
C ASN A 131 1.31 9.40 26.85
N THR A 132 1.81 8.93 25.70
CA THR A 132 0.97 8.38 24.62
C THR A 132 1.02 6.86 24.66
N LYS A 133 -0.15 6.23 24.70
CA LYS A 133 -0.32 4.78 24.75
C LYS A 133 -1.02 4.26 23.50
N ALA A 134 -0.96 2.95 23.29
CA ALA A 134 -1.65 2.31 22.17
C ALA A 134 -3.17 2.56 22.25
N ARG A 135 -3.77 2.91 21.11
CA ARG A 135 -5.22 3.04 20.96
C ARG A 135 -5.88 1.70 20.66
N HIS A 136 -5.15 0.80 20.01
CA HIS A 136 -5.66 -0.48 19.54
C HIS A 136 -5.02 -1.66 20.25
N SER A 137 -5.80 -2.72 20.38
CA SER A 137 -5.37 -4.01 20.92
C SER A 137 -4.82 -4.92 19.83
N ALA A 138 -3.95 -5.86 20.22
CA ALA A 138 -3.49 -6.90 19.31
C ALA A 138 -4.42 -8.13 19.33
N ARG A 139 -4.31 -8.95 18.28
CA ARG A 139 -4.94 -10.27 18.18
C ARG A 139 -3.88 -11.33 17.92
N ALA A 140 -3.83 -12.36 18.77
CA ALA A 140 -2.89 -13.47 18.61
C ALA A 140 -3.41 -14.56 17.66
N LEU A 141 -2.55 -15.04 16.78
CA LEU A 141 -2.76 -16.24 15.97
C LEU A 141 -2.63 -17.50 16.83
N PRO A 142 -3.33 -18.60 16.50
CA PRO A 142 -4.23 -18.75 15.34
C PRO A 142 -5.71 -18.41 15.63
N PHE A 143 -6.07 -18.10 16.88
CA PHE A 143 -7.47 -18.04 17.34
C PHE A 143 -7.97 -16.62 17.66
N ASN A 144 -7.34 -15.59 17.11
CA ASN A 144 -7.70 -14.18 17.33
C ASN A 144 -7.85 -13.80 18.81
N GLN A 145 -7.01 -14.36 19.68
CA GLN A 145 -7.07 -14.04 21.11
C GLN A 145 -6.71 -12.56 21.32
N HIS A 146 -7.59 -11.82 22.00
CA HIS A 146 -7.36 -10.43 22.36
C HIS A 146 -6.14 -10.28 23.28
N ILE A 147 -5.29 -9.32 22.97
CA ILE A 147 -4.16 -8.87 23.79
C ILE A 147 -4.37 -7.38 24.06
N ASP A 148 -4.54 -7.06 25.33
CA ASP A 148 -4.64 -5.67 25.79
C ASP A 148 -3.27 -5.00 25.70
N LEU A 149 -3.23 -3.84 25.04
CA LEU A 149 -2.04 -3.00 24.85
C LEU A 149 -2.25 -1.59 25.41
N SER A 150 -3.35 -1.33 26.12
CA SER A 150 -3.74 0.01 26.58
C SER A 150 -2.70 0.72 27.44
N ASN A 151 -1.76 -0.03 28.05
CA ASN A 151 -0.66 0.52 28.85
C ASN A 151 0.68 0.59 28.10
N ASP A 152 0.76 0.04 26.89
CA ASP A 152 1.99 -0.02 26.11
C ASP A 152 2.28 1.36 25.50
N PRO A 153 3.49 1.92 25.71
CA PRO A 153 3.85 3.19 25.13
C PRO A 153 4.03 3.07 23.62
N VAL A 154 3.70 4.16 22.92
CA VAL A 154 3.88 4.25 21.46
C VAL A 154 4.79 5.40 21.10
N ASP A 155 5.43 5.29 19.94
CA ASP A 155 6.11 6.42 19.30
C ASP A 155 5.08 7.20 18.46
N PRO A 156 4.71 8.42 18.87
CA PRO A 156 3.62 9.18 18.25
C PRO A 156 3.91 9.56 16.79
N ARG A 157 5.17 9.53 16.34
CA ARG A 157 5.53 9.85 14.95
C ARG A 157 4.93 8.90 13.93
N PHE A 158 4.50 7.70 14.36
CA PHE A 158 3.88 6.69 13.50
C PHE A 158 2.35 6.75 13.46
N ASP A 159 1.73 7.71 14.14
CA ASP A 159 0.32 8.05 13.88
C ASP A 159 0.18 8.74 12.51
N HIS A 160 -0.84 8.37 11.74
CA HIS A 160 -1.02 8.89 10.37
C HIS A 160 -1.24 10.40 10.30
N CYS A 161 -1.85 11.02 11.32
CA CYS A 161 -1.97 12.48 11.36
C CYS A 161 -0.59 13.13 11.57
N ASN A 162 0.24 12.57 12.44
CA ASN A 162 1.60 13.07 12.65
C ASN A 162 2.50 12.83 11.42
N GLN A 163 2.37 11.67 10.76
CA GLN A 163 3.06 11.43 9.49
C GLN A 163 2.63 12.43 8.40
N ALA A 164 1.35 12.81 8.37
CA ALA A 164 0.85 13.83 7.44
C ALA A 164 1.40 15.22 7.75
N ILE A 165 1.53 15.60 9.03
CA ILE A 165 2.19 16.85 9.45
C ILE A 165 3.65 16.85 9.00
N THR A 166 4.39 15.76 9.23
CA THR A 166 5.77 15.63 8.77
C THR A 166 5.86 15.71 7.24
N ALA A 167 4.94 15.06 6.51
CA ALA A 167 4.89 15.16 5.06
C ALA A 167 4.66 16.60 4.58
N ALA A 168 3.79 17.37 5.24
CA ALA A 168 3.61 18.79 4.96
C ALA A 168 4.90 19.60 5.18
N HIS A 169 5.64 19.33 6.27
CA HIS A 169 6.91 19.99 6.54
C HIS A 169 7.99 19.64 5.50
N ILE A 170 8.04 18.38 5.04
CA ILE A 170 8.92 17.95 3.94
C ILE A 170 8.59 18.75 2.66
N LEU A 171 7.32 18.81 2.27
CA LEU A 171 6.89 19.57 1.09
C LEU A 171 7.24 21.06 1.20
N GLY A 172 7.02 21.66 2.37
CA GLY A 172 7.38 23.04 2.66
C GLY A 172 8.89 23.29 2.55
N ALA A 173 9.71 22.39 3.10
CA ALA A 173 11.18 22.48 2.99
C ALA A 173 11.67 22.32 1.54
N MET A 174 10.93 21.59 0.71
CA MET A 174 11.20 21.46 -0.73
C MET A 174 10.62 22.62 -1.57
N GLY A 175 9.88 23.55 -0.96
CA GLY A 175 9.22 24.66 -1.67
C GLY A 175 8.01 24.23 -2.51
N ILE A 176 7.44 23.05 -2.25
CA ILE A 176 6.27 22.55 -2.96
C ILE A 176 5.01 23.16 -2.35
N VAL A 177 4.43 24.13 -3.06
CA VAL A 177 3.19 24.80 -2.64
C VAL A 177 1.96 24.05 -3.13
N LYS A 178 2.02 23.50 -4.35
CA LYS A 178 0.91 22.79 -4.98
C LYS A 178 1.42 21.68 -5.91
N ALA A 179 0.75 20.54 -5.94
CA ALA A 179 1.12 19.40 -6.78
C ALA A 179 -0.06 18.43 -7.01
N HIS A 180 0.09 17.51 -7.96
CA HIS A 180 -0.71 16.29 -8.01
C HIS A 180 -0.17 15.28 -6.99
N PHE A 181 -1.07 14.54 -6.34
CA PHE A 181 -0.68 13.53 -5.34
C PHE A 181 -1.05 12.13 -5.81
N VAL A 182 -0.16 11.17 -5.57
CA VAL A 182 -0.39 9.75 -5.85
C VAL A 182 0.03 8.92 -4.64
N GLY A 183 -0.96 8.35 -3.94
CA GLY A 183 -0.73 7.50 -2.78
C GLY A 183 -0.95 6.02 -3.10
N HIS A 184 -0.17 5.12 -2.48
CA HIS A 184 -0.47 3.69 -2.45
C HIS A 184 -0.37 3.10 -1.04
N ASP A 185 -1.31 2.24 -0.67
CA ASP A 185 -1.39 1.60 0.65
C ASP A 185 -1.29 2.66 1.78
N ARG A 186 -0.31 2.58 2.69
CA ARG A 186 -0.16 3.58 3.77
C ARG A 186 0.19 4.97 3.31
N GLY A 187 0.88 5.13 2.18
CA GLY A 187 1.15 6.45 1.66
C GLY A 187 -0.13 7.17 1.23
N ALA A 188 -1.12 6.40 0.75
CA ALA A 188 -2.45 6.93 0.48
C ALA A 188 -3.15 7.34 1.79
N VAL A 189 -3.07 6.53 2.86
CA VAL A 189 -3.62 6.91 4.17
C VAL A 189 -3.01 8.21 4.71
N VAL A 190 -1.69 8.39 4.62
CA VAL A 190 -1.03 9.63 5.04
C VAL A 190 -1.48 10.81 4.17
N PHE A 191 -1.62 10.63 2.86
CA PHE A 191 -2.13 11.69 1.97
C PHE A 191 -3.60 12.04 2.22
N ASP A 192 -4.45 11.10 2.63
CA ASP A 192 -5.83 11.42 3.04
C ASP A 192 -5.87 12.42 4.20
N TYR A 193 -5.03 12.24 5.22
CA TYR A 193 -4.91 13.18 6.33
C TYR A 193 -4.29 14.51 5.89
N LEU A 194 -3.22 14.47 5.08
CA LEU A 194 -2.53 15.67 4.61
C LEU A 194 -3.45 16.58 3.79
N ILE A 195 -4.12 16.00 2.79
CA ILE A 195 -4.99 16.73 1.85
C ILE A 195 -6.32 17.08 2.53
N GLY A 196 -6.81 16.22 3.43
CA GLY A 196 -7.96 16.55 4.27
C GLY A 196 -7.71 17.81 5.10
N ALA A 197 -6.54 17.93 5.73
CA ALA A 197 -6.18 19.10 6.52
C ALA A 197 -5.79 20.32 5.68
N ASN A 198 -5.24 20.11 4.48
CA ASN A 198 -4.69 21.17 3.63
C ASN A 198 -5.11 20.99 2.16
N PRO A 199 -6.40 21.13 1.81
CA PRO A 199 -6.89 20.77 0.48
C PRO A 199 -6.25 21.60 -0.65
N ASP A 200 -5.85 22.84 -0.36
CA ASP A 200 -5.31 23.76 -1.36
C ASP A 200 -3.94 23.35 -1.92
N ILE A 201 -3.23 22.44 -1.25
CA ILE A 201 -1.94 21.92 -1.76
C ILE A 201 -2.14 20.96 -2.94
N ALA A 202 -3.32 20.37 -3.09
CA ALA A 202 -3.58 19.32 -4.07
C ALA A 202 -4.27 19.89 -5.32
N LEU A 203 -3.67 19.65 -6.48
CA LEU A 203 -4.33 19.83 -7.78
C LEU A 203 -5.30 18.69 -8.06
N SER A 204 -4.83 17.46 -7.84
CA SER A 204 -5.65 16.26 -7.83
C SER A 204 -5.03 15.21 -6.94
N TYR A 205 -5.81 14.18 -6.62
CA TYR A 205 -5.35 13.11 -5.76
C TYR A 205 -5.75 11.74 -6.30
N SER A 206 -4.75 10.94 -6.67
CA SER A 206 -4.91 9.56 -7.10
C SER A 206 -4.51 8.62 -5.97
N ARG A 207 -5.36 7.65 -5.66
CA ARG A 207 -5.14 6.68 -4.58
C ARG A 207 -5.26 5.25 -5.09
N GLY A 208 -4.31 4.40 -4.73
CA GLY A 208 -4.34 2.99 -5.12
C GLY A 208 -4.12 2.05 -3.96
N SER A 209 -4.99 1.06 -3.81
CA SER A 209 -5.02 0.12 -2.68
C SER A 209 -5.13 0.81 -1.29
N GLN A 210 -5.87 0.18 -0.40
CA GLN A 210 -6.44 0.78 0.81
C GLN A 210 -7.35 1.98 0.49
N LEU A 211 -7.93 2.58 1.52
CA LEU A 211 -8.85 3.72 1.45
C LEU A 211 -10.30 3.41 1.03
N TRP A 212 -10.98 2.62 1.86
CA TRP A 212 -12.39 2.23 1.73
C TRP A 212 -13.38 3.31 2.15
N ASP A 213 -14.43 3.56 1.38
CA ASP A 213 -15.46 4.52 1.77
C ASP A 213 -16.46 3.94 2.80
N HIS A 214 -16.40 2.62 3.00
CA HIS A 214 -17.29 1.81 3.82
C HIS A 214 -16.53 0.61 4.41
N TYR A 215 -16.79 0.30 5.68
CA TYR A 215 -16.32 -0.91 6.34
C TYR A 215 -17.24 -1.28 7.49
N ASP A 216 -17.67 -2.54 7.55
CA ASP A 216 -18.42 -3.09 8.68
C ASP A 216 -17.45 -3.80 9.64
N ASP A 217 -17.43 -3.36 10.91
CA ASP A 217 -16.60 -3.93 11.98
C ASP A 217 -16.77 -5.46 12.10
N ALA A 218 -17.95 -6.00 11.76
CA ALA A 218 -18.22 -7.43 11.77
C ALA A 218 -17.39 -8.21 10.73
N TRP A 219 -16.95 -7.57 9.65
CA TRP A 219 -16.10 -8.22 8.63
C TRP A 219 -14.73 -8.61 9.17
N SER A 220 -14.22 -7.89 10.17
CA SER A 220 -12.98 -8.24 10.88
C SER A 220 -13.05 -9.60 11.60
N LEU A 221 -14.26 -10.13 11.83
CA LEU A 221 -14.51 -11.42 12.48
C LEU A 221 -14.54 -12.59 11.48
N LEU A 222 -14.57 -12.31 10.17
CA LEU A 222 -14.59 -13.33 9.12
C LEU A 222 -13.21 -13.99 8.94
N ALA A 223 -12.15 -13.33 9.39
CA ALA A 223 -10.79 -13.87 9.32
C ALA A 223 -10.61 -15.02 10.33
N PRO A 224 -9.94 -16.12 9.94
CA PRO A 224 -9.14 -16.27 8.73
C PRO A 224 -9.88 -16.89 7.53
N GLN A 225 -11.16 -17.25 7.64
CA GLN A 225 -11.90 -17.93 6.55
C GLN A 225 -12.10 -17.03 5.34
N LEU A 226 -12.36 -15.74 5.57
CA LEU A 226 -12.41 -14.70 4.56
C LEU A 226 -11.75 -13.45 5.12
N ILE A 227 -10.80 -12.90 4.38
CA ILE A 227 -10.09 -11.68 4.77
C ILE A 227 -10.65 -10.54 3.93
N VAL A 228 -11.41 -9.66 4.58
CA VAL A 228 -11.89 -8.39 4.01
C VAL A 228 -11.14 -7.28 4.72
N GLY A 229 -10.17 -6.70 4.00
CA GLY A 229 -9.19 -5.77 4.53
C GLY A 229 -8.05 -6.45 5.30
N PRO A 230 -6.88 -5.80 5.39
CA PRO A 230 -5.71 -6.41 6.00
C PRO A 230 -5.87 -6.57 7.51
N PRO A 231 -5.34 -7.65 8.11
CA PRO A 231 -5.53 -7.97 9.52
C PRO A 231 -4.60 -7.15 10.44
N HIS A 232 -4.81 -5.82 10.51
CA HIS A 232 -3.95 -4.85 11.23
C HIS A 232 -3.62 -5.30 12.66
N ARG A 233 -4.63 -5.71 13.43
CA ARG A 233 -4.46 -6.11 14.84
C ARG A 233 -3.59 -7.34 15.04
N GLN A 234 -3.47 -8.22 14.04
CA GLN A 234 -2.56 -9.36 14.05
C GLN A 234 -1.14 -8.95 13.66
N MET A 235 -1.00 -7.90 12.83
CA MET A 235 0.28 -7.36 12.36
C MET A 235 1.04 -6.56 13.43
N VAL A 236 0.38 -6.17 14.52
CA VAL A 236 1.04 -5.54 15.69
C VAL A 236 2.21 -6.39 16.23
N ILE A 237 2.05 -7.72 16.22
CA ILE A 237 3.04 -8.64 16.78
C ILE A 237 4.05 -9.02 15.69
N SER A 238 5.32 -8.62 15.86
CA SER A 238 6.32 -8.69 14.77
C SER A 238 6.54 -10.08 14.15
N TRP A 239 6.49 -11.17 14.94
CA TRP A 239 6.63 -12.52 14.39
C TRP A 239 5.38 -12.97 13.61
N GLN A 240 4.19 -12.53 14.03
CA GLN A 240 2.94 -12.80 13.32
C GLN A 240 2.89 -12.02 12.01
N CYS A 241 3.28 -10.75 12.03
CA CYS A 241 3.41 -9.92 10.84
C CYS A 241 4.29 -10.62 9.78
N GLN A 242 5.47 -11.10 10.19
CA GLN A 242 6.35 -11.81 9.27
C GLN A 242 5.73 -13.13 8.76
N LEU A 243 5.08 -13.89 9.65
CA LEU A 243 4.41 -15.14 9.30
C LEU A 243 3.25 -14.91 8.31
N LEU A 244 2.47 -13.85 8.50
CA LEU A 244 1.36 -13.48 7.62
C LEU A 244 1.85 -13.16 6.21
N PHE A 245 2.88 -12.32 6.07
CA PHE A 245 3.47 -12.04 4.76
C PHE A 245 4.03 -13.29 4.09
N PHE A 246 4.71 -14.16 4.84
CA PHE A 246 5.15 -15.45 4.30
C PHE A 246 3.95 -16.30 3.83
N ALA A 247 2.88 -16.37 4.62
CA ALA A 247 1.70 -17.17 4.30
C ALA A 247 0.99 -16.66 3.03
N VAL A 248 0.71 -15.35 2.92
CA VAL A 248 -0.07 -14.81 1.78
C VAL A 248 0.76 -14.65 0.50
N VAL A 249 2.08 -14.44 0.60
CA VAL A 249 2.96 -14.30 -0.58
C VAL A 249 3.50 -15.64 -1.07
N LYS A 250 3.88 -16.56 -0.15
CA LYS A 250 4.54 -17.83 -0.51
C LYS A 250 3.63 -19.02 -0.48
N LEU A 251 2.83 -19.15 0.58
CA LEU A 251 1.89 -20.26 0.67
C LEU A 251 0.59 -19.97 -0.10
N LYS A 252 0.32 -18.67 -0.37
CA LYS A 252 -0.93 -18.17 -0.96
C LYS A 252 -2.15 -18.61 -0.14
N ARG A 253 -2.02 -18.50 1.20
CA ARG A 253 -3.04 -18.90 2.17
C ARG A 253 -3.19 -17.87 3.29
N PRO A 254 -4.43 -17.58 3.75
CA PRO A 254 -5.69 -18.08 3.20
C PRO A 254 -6.08 -17.41 1.86
N ILE A 255 -5.40 -16.31 1.51
CA ILE A 255 -5.55 -15.58 0.24
C ILE A 255 -4.23 -15.57 -0.55
N ASN A 256 -4.32 -15.32 -1.85
CA ASN A 256 -3.19 -14.99 -2.70
C ASN A 256 -3.11 -13.47 -2.89
N LEU A 257 -2.14 -12.80 -2.28
CA LEU A 257 -2.08 -11.33 -2.31
C LEU A 257 -1.69 -10.76 -3.70
N LEU A 258 -1.17 -11.60 -4.60
CA LEU A 258 -0.69 -11.20 -5.93
C LEU A 258 -1.63 -11.68 -7.03
N SER A 259 -1.80 -10.84 -8.06
CA SER A 259 -2.52 -11.18 -9.29
C SER A 259 -1.94 -12.45 -9.94
N PRO A 260 -2.78 -13.42 -10.35
CA PRO A 260 -2.34 -14.55 -11.16
C PRO A 260 -1.66 -14.13 -12.47
N GLY A 261 -2.17 -13.08 -13.13
CA GLY A 261 -1.61 -12.52 -14.36
C GLY A 261 -0.19 -12.00 -14.15
N PHE A 262 0.03 -11.21 -13.10
CA PHE A 262 1.38 -10.74 -12.73
C PHE A 262 2.33 -11.92 -12.44
N VAL A 263 1.90 -12.88 -11.61
CA VAL A 263 2.74 -14.02 -11.23
C VAL A 263 3.17 -14.82 -12.46
N ALA A 264 2.26 -15.03 -13.42
CA ALA A 264 2.57 -15.70 -14.68
C ALA A 264 3.57 -14.89 -15.53
N ALA A 265 3.38 -13.57 -15.64
CA ALA A 265 4.24 -12.70 -16.42
C ALA A 265 5.69 -12.68 -15.90
N VAL A 266 5.89 -12.73 -14.58
CA VAL A 266 7.24 -12.66 -13.98
C VAL A 266 7.89 -14.02 -13.73
N ASP A 267 7.24 -15.14 -14.04
CA ASP A 267 7.76 -16.45 -13.65
C ASP A 267 9.11 -16.76 -14.33
N ASN A 268 9.23 -16.41 -15.61
CA ASN A 268 10.43 -16.61 -16.42
C ASN A 268 11.22 -15.31 -16.69
N ALA A 269 11.03 -14.28 -15.84
CA ALA A 269 11.69 -13.00 -15.99
C ALA A 269 13.23 -13.15 -16.03
N LYS A 270 13.87 -12.49 -16.99
CA LYS A 270 15.32 -12.55 -17.19
C LYS A 270 16.04 -11.53 -16.31
N ARG A 271 17.22 -11.89 -15.80
CA ARG A 271 18.05 -10.95 -15.03
C ARG A 271 18.31 -9.67 -15.84
N GLY A 272 18.13 -8.51 -15.21
CA GLY A 272 18.26 -7.19 -15.85
C GLY A 272 16.99 -6.67 -16.52
N SER A 273 15.87 -7.41 -16.47
CA SER A 273 14.55 -6.91 -16.88
C SER A 273 13.79 -6.28 -15.70
N GLN A 274 12.88 -5.35 -15.99
CA GLN A 274 12.01 -4.78 -14.96
C GLN A 274 11.14 -5.84 -14.29
N GLU A 275 10.62 -6.82 -15.04
CA GLU A 275 9.85 -7.96 -14.50
C GLU A 275 10.65 -8.73 -13.44
N TYR A 276 11.96 -8.87 -13.65
CA TYR A 276 12.84 -9.56 -12.72
C TYR A 276 13.00 -8.77 -11.43
N ASP A 277 13.07 -7.45 -11.49
CA ASP A 277 13.20 -6.60 -10.31
C ASP A 277 11.86 -6.52 -9.56
N ARG A 278 10.73 -6.35 -10.28
CA ARG A 278 9.37 -6.39 -9.73
C ARG A 278 9.07 -7.71 -9.03
N LYS A 279 9.46 -8.84 -9.64
CA LYS A 279 9.44 -10.17 -8.99
C LYS A 279 10.22 -10.15 -7.68
N THR A 280 11.41 -9.57 -7.69
CA THR A 280 12.28 -9.53 -6.50
C THR A 280 11.64 -8.76 -5.37
N HIS A 281 11.08 -7.60 -5.68
CA HIS A 281 10.39 -6.73 -4.73
C HIS A 281 9.20 -7.44 -4.07
N LEU A 282 8.23 -7.89 -4.88
CA LEU A 282 6.98 -8.43 -4.35
C LEU A 282 7.09 -9.85 -3.80
N LEU A 283 7.93 -10.71 -4.37
CA LEU A 283 8.02 -12.10 -3.94
C LEU A 283 9.14 -12.33 -2.92
N TYR A 284 10.20 -11.53 -2.86
CA TYR A 284 11.33 -11.82 -1.96
C TYR A 284 11.49 -10.76 -0.87
N LYS A 285 11.47 -9.46 -1.20
CA LYS A 285 11.64 -8.40 -0.20
C LYS A 285 10.47 -8.35 0.80
N SER A 286 9.24 -8.54 0.32
CA SER A 286 8.02 -8.60 1.15
C SER A 286 8.04 -9.68 2.23
N VAL A 287 8.83 -10.75 2.05
CA VAL A 287 8.98 -11.86 3.01
C VAL A 287 10.22 -11.67 3.90
N ALA A 288 11.23 -10.96 3.39
CA ALA A 288 12.51 -10.71 4.03
C ALA A 288 12.55 -9.41 4.87
N VAL A 289 11.39 -8.85 5.22
CA VAL A 289 11.20 -7.57 5.93
C VAL A 289 12.17 -7.43 7.11
N PRO A 290 12.96 -6.34 7.22
CA PRO A 290 13.87 -6.13 8.34
C PRO A 290 13.16 -6.08 9.70
N LYS A 291 13.88 -6.44 10.78
CA LYS A 291 13.30 -6.44 12.15
C LYS A 291 12.82 -5.05 12.57
N GLY A 292 13.60 -4.00 12.28
CA GLY A 292 13.23 -2.61 12.58
C GLY A 292 11.92 -2.20 11.90
N ILE A 293 11.80 -2.46 10.60
CA ILE A 293 10.56 -2.21 9.84
C ILE A 293 9.36 -2.96 10.44
N ARG A 294 9.52 -4.23 10.84
CA ARG A 294 8.41 -4.95 11.50
C ARG A 294 8.00 -4.35 12.85
N SER A 295 8.94 -3.74 13.59
CA SER A 295 8.63 -3.02 14.81
C SER A 295 7.90 -1.70 14.53
N ILE A 296 8.29 -1.00 13.46
CA ILE A 296 7.62 0.21 12.95
C ILE A 296 6.19 -0.11 12.52
N ILE A 297 5.97 -1.18 11.74
CA ILE A 297 4.63 -1.65 11.39
C ILE A 297 3.79 -1.86 12.66
N GLY A 298 4.37 -2.47 13.69
CA GLY A 298 3.72 -2.60 14.99
C GLY A 298 3.31 -1.26 15.62
N GLN A 299 4.17 -0.24 15.58
CA GLN A 299 3.86 1.10 16.08
C GLN A 299 2.72 1.77 15.32
N ILE A 300 2.66 1.61 14.00
CA ILE A 300 1.56 2.13 13.18
C ILE A 300 0.25 1.45 13.61
N MET A 301 0.22 0.11 13.64
CA MET A 301 -1.00 -0.68 13.93
C MET A 301 -1.48 -0.59 15.39
N MET A 302 -0.63 -0.14 16.32
CA MET A 302 -1.07 0.17 17.70
C MET A 302 -1.81 1.51 17.79
N GLN A 303 -1.60 2.39 16.81
CA GLN A 303 -2.13 3.74 16.79
C GLN A 303 -3.31 3.86 15.84
N THR A 304 -3.40 3.04 14.78
CA THR A 304 -4.48 3.08 13.79
C THR A 304 -5.08 1.70 13.53
N ASP A 305 -6.32 1.69 13.04
CA ASP A 305 -7.03 0.49 12.56
C ASP A 305 -7.89 0.90 11.36
N SER A 306 -8.33 -0.07 10.57
CA SER A 306 -9.06 0.18 9.32
C SER A 306 -10.32 1.05 9.52
N THR A 307 -10.98 0.92 10.67
CA THR A 307 -12.19 1.69 11.00
C THR A 307 -11.88 3.16 11.27
N ASP A 308 -10.74 3.46 11.90
CA ASP A 308 -10.27 4.83 12.10
C ASP A 308 -9.91 5.47 10.76
N GLU A 309 -9.26 4.71 9.87
CA GLU A 309 -8.90 5.17 8.53
C GLU A 309 -10.14 5.54 7.70
N VAL A 310 -11.24 4.79 7.82
CA VAL A 310 -12.51 5.12 7.14
C VAL A 310 -13.15 6.37 7.75
N ARG A 311 -13.17 6.48 9.07
CA ARG A 311 -13.78 7.62 9.80
C ARG A 311 -12.99 8.91 9.64
N GLY A 312 -11.66 8.84 9.56
CA GLY A 312 -10.76 9.99 9.45
C GLY A 312 -10.97 10.82 8.17
N ARG A 313 -11.64 10.27 7.16
CA ARG A 313 -11.80 10.91 5.84
C ARG A 313 -12.95 11.88 5.71
N VAL A 314 -13.75 12.06 6.76
CA VAL A 314 -14.88 13.00 6.72
C VAL A 314 -14.42 14.38 6.25
N VAL A 315 -13.22 14.82 6.63
CA VAL A 315 -12.66 16.11 6.19
C VAL A 315 -12.37 16.13 4.69
N LEU A 316 -11.72 15.09 4.17
CA LEU A 316 -11.43 14.96 2.74
C LEU A 316 -12.71 14.83 1.89
N LYS A 317 -13.73 14.14 2.42
CA LYS A 317 -15.06 14.05 1.78
C LYS A 317 -15.70 15.42 1.58
N ASN A 318 -15.40 16.39 2.42
CA ASN A 318 -15.90 17.76 2.31
C ASN A 318 -15.00 18.67 1.46
N SER A 319 -13.85 18.19 0.98
CA SER A 319 -12.96 18.98 0.12
C SER A 319 -13.43 18.97 -1.34
N LYS A 320 -12.99 19.97 -2.12
CA LYS A 320 -13.25 20.07 -3.57
C LYS A 320 -12.18 19.39 -4.43
N VAL A 321 -11.16 18.79 -3.82
CA VAL A 321 -10.07 18.14 -4.56
C VAL A 321 -10.64 16.97 -5.37
N GLN A 322 -10.36 16.90 -6.66
CA GLN A 322 -10.77 15.78 -7.49
C GLN A 322 -9.99 14.52 -7.05
N ILE A 323 -10.70 13.41 -6.83
CA ILE A 323 -10.10 12.16 -6.33
C ILE A 323 -10.36 11.01 -7.31
N MET A 324 -9.30 10.29 -7.68
CA MET A 324 -9.38 9.02 -8.40
C MET A 324 -8.97 7.87 -7.49
N GLN A 325 -9.73 6.76 -7.49
CA GLN A 325 -9.24 5.47 -6.99
C GLN A 325 -8.79 4.61 -8.17
N PHE A 326 -7.62 3.97 -8.07
CA PHE A 326 -7.21 2.91 -8.98
C PHE A 326 -7.00 1.60 -8.21
N GLN A 327 -7.80 0.58 -8.50
CA GLN A 327 -7.85 -0.70 -7.79
C GLN A 327 -7.38 -1.82 -8.72
N GLY A 328 -6.73 -2.85 -8.18
CA GLY A 328 -6.47 -4.07 -8.95
C GLY A 328 -7.76 -4.71 -9.42
N GLU A 329 -7.85 -5.06 -10.70
CA GLU A 329 -9.03 -5.71 -11.27
C GLU A 329 -9.23 -7.11 -10.67
N ASP A 330 -8.15 -7.81 -10.28
CA ASP A 330 -8.19 -9.18 -9.76
C ASP A 330 -8.55 -9.27 -8.27
N GLU A 331 -8.89 -8.15 -7.60
CA GLU A 331 -9.37 -8.18 -6.21
C GLU A 331 -10.60 -9.08 -6.08
N PHE A 332 -10.52 -10.06 -5.19
CA PHE A 332 -11.55 -11.08 -4.96
C PHE A 332 -11.84 -12.00 -6.17
N ALA A 333 -10.93 -12.06 -7.15
CA ALA A 333 -10.91 -13.14 -8.13
C ALA A 333 -10.53 -14.48 -7.48
N ILE A 334 -10.74 -15.58 -8.21
CA ILE A 334 -10.30 -16.93 -7.80
C ILE A 334 -9.08 -17.34 -8.63
N ASP A 335 -8.00 -17.71 -7.95
CA ASP A 335 -6.81 -18.25 -8.62
C ASP A 335 -7.01 -19.72 -9.07
N ALA A 336 -6.09 -20.23 -9.89
CA ALA A 336 -6.16 -21.61 -10.39
C ALA A 336 -6.13 -22.71 -9.31
N ARG A 337 -5.84 -22.36 -8.04
CA ARG A 337 -5.82 -23.27 -6.89
C ARG A 337 -7.08 -23.12 -6.02
N GLY A 338 -8.04 -22.28 -6.43
CA GLY A 338 -9.26 -22.01 -5.68
C GLY A 338 -9.07 -21.05 -4.51
N ASN A 339 -7.98 -20.29 -4.44
CA ASN A 339 -7.81 -19.26 -3.41
C ASN A 339 -8.37 -17.92 -3.90
N ILE A 340 -8.95 -17.16 -2.96
CA ILE A 340 -9.33 -15.77 -3.18
C ILE A 340 -8.06 -14.94 -3.39
N VAL A 341 -8.09 -14.06 -4.38
CA VAL A 341 -7.02 -13.11 -4.67
C VAL A 341 -7.26 -11.83 -3.87
N SER A 342 -6.25 -11.45 -3.08
CA SER A 342 -6.19 -10.21 -2.29
C SER A 342 -7.35 -10.04 -1.29
N ASP A 343 -7.43 -8.87 -0.68
CA ASP A 343 -8.27 -8.55 0.48
C ASP A 343 -9.18 -7.32 0.29
N GLN A 344 -9.24 -6.70 -0.90
CA GLN A 344 -9.89 -5.40 -1.10
C GLN A 344 -11.00 -5.40 -2.18
N PRO A 345 -12.13 -6.07 -1.94
CA PRO A 345 -13.25 -6.09 -2.86
C PRO A 345 -13.85 -4.70 -3.08
N TYR A 346 -14.20 -4.41 -4.33
CA TYR A 346 -14.89 -3.20 -4.77
C TYR A 346 -16.32 -3.47 -5.27
N PHE A 347 -16.88 -4.63 -4.91
CA PHE A 347 -18.18 -5.10 -5.37
C PHE A 347 -18.85 -6.02 -4.34
N GLY A 348 -20.12 -6.33 -4.58
CA GLY A 348 -20.87 -7.37 -3.92
C GLY A 348 -21.06 -7.17 -2.43
N ARG A 349 -21.13 -8.30 -1.71
CA ARG A 349 -21.48 -8.32 -0.27
C ARG A 349 -20.49 -7.58 0.61
N TYR A 350 -19.23 -7.52 0.19
CA TYR A 350 -18.12 -6.96 0.95
C TYR A 350 -17.55 -5.70 0.32
N ASN A 351 -18.32 -5.00 -0.53
CA ASN A 351 -17.85 -3.82 -1.25
C ASN A 351 -17.32 -2.74 -0.29
N LEU A 352 -16.01 -2.49 -0.35
CA LEU A 352 -15.30 -1.48 0.43
C LEU A 352 -15.47 -0.06 -0.14
N PHE A 353 -16.08 0.05 -1.32
CA PHE A 353 -16.36 1.27 -2.06
C PHE A 353 -17.88 1.44 -2.26
N ALA A 354 -18.69 0.87 -1.37
CA ALA A 354 -20.13 0.76 -1.51
C ALA A 354 -20.86 2.11 -1.57
N ASN A 355 -20.27 3.22 -1.16
CA ASN A 355 -20.88 4.54 -1.26
C ASN A 355 -20.52 5.25 -2.58
N ASP A 356 -19.42 4.89 -3.22
CA ASP A 356 -18.89 5.58 -4.40
C ASP A 356 -19.15 4.81 -5.70
N VAL A 357 -19.04 3.48 -5.72
CA VAL A 357 -19.08 2.69 -6.98
C VAL A 357 -20.37 1.92 -7.18
N CYS A 358 -20.80 1.78 -8.44
CA CYS A 358 -21.83 0.83 -8.80
C CYS A 358 -21.33 -0.62 -8.61
N ASP A 359 -22.22 -1.50 -8.18
CA ASP A 359 -21.88 -2.89 -7.88
C ASP A 359 -21.67 -3.70 -9.17
N LEU A 360 -20.41 -4.02 -9.49
CA LEU A 360 -20.03 -4.76 -10.70
C LEU A 360 -20.47 -6.23 -10.65
N TYR A 361 -20.53 -6.83 -9.46
CA TYR A 361 -20.92 -8.22 -9.25
C TYR A 361 -21.96 -8.29 -8.10
N PRO A 362 -23.23 -7.94 -8.37
CA PRO A 362 -24.26 -7.79 -7.35
C PRO A 362 -24.39 -8.98 -6.42
N SER A 363 -24.31 -8.72 -5.10
CA SER A 363 -24.39 -9.71 -4.02
C SER A 363 -23.32 -10.80 -3.99
N ALA A 364 -22.34 -10.76 -4.90
CA ALA A 364 -21.31 -11.78 -4.97
C ALA A 364 -20.31 -11.66 -3.80
N ILE A 365 -19.64 -12.78 -3.48
CA ILE A 365 -18.51 -12.81 -2.53
C ILE A 365 -17.18 -12.87 -3.27
N ILE A 366 -17.19 -13.38 -4.50
CA ILE A 366 -16.04 -13.52 -5.39
C ILE A 366 -16.46 -13.02 -6.77
N GLN A 367 -15.51 -12.83 -7.68
CA GLN A 367 -15.83 -12.47 -9.06
C GLN A 367 -16.52 -13.64 -9.78
N ASP A 368 -17.85 -13.67 -9.73
CA ASP A 368 -18.68 -14.60 -10.48
C ASP A 368 -19.09 -13.96 -11.80
N ILE A 369 -18.52 -14.47 -12.90
CA ILE A 369 -18.76 -13.94 -14.25
C ILE A 369 -20.26 -13.96 -14.63
N SER A 370 -21.05 -14.88 -14.07
CA SER A 370 -22.50 -14.95 -14.35
C SER A 370 -23.29 -13.79 -13.74
N LEU A 371 -22.71 -13.11 -12.75
CA LEU A 371 -23.30 -11.94 -12.07
C LEU A 371 -22.70 -10.62 -12.57
N LYS A 372 -21.69 -10.65 -13.45
CA LYS A 372 -21.00 -9.44 -13.90
C LYS A 372 -21.93 -8.51 -14.69
N VAL A 373 -21.90 -7.23 -14.38
CA VAL A 373 -22.71 -6.20 -15.07
C VAL A 373 -21.82 -5.35 -15.98
N ASP A 374 -21.48 -5.87 -17.16
CA ASP A 374 -20.47 -5.28 -18.07
C ASP A 374 -20.76 -3.82 -18.50
N LYS A 375 -22.03 -3.42 -18.57
CA LYS A 375 -22.41 -2.02 -18.92
C LYS A 375 -21.95 -0.96 -17.90
N LEU A 376 -21.41 -1.40 -16.75
CA LEU A 376 -20.80 -0.51 -15.76
C LEU A 376 -19.33 -0.25 -16.03
N LEU A 377 -18.72 -0.94 -17.01
CA LEU A 377 -17.32 -0.78 -17.37
C LEU A 377 -17.18 0.02 -18.67
N GLU A 378 -16.30 0.99 -18.64
CA GLU A 378 -15.77 1.67 -19.81
C GLU A 378 -14.35 1.20 -20.08
N ASN A 379 -14.02 0.90 -21.34
CA ASN A 379 -12.67 0.52 -21.72
C ASN A 379 -11.85 1.76 -22.07
N CYS A 380 -10.78 2.02 -21.31
CA CYS A 380 -9.88 3.16 -21.46
C CYS A 380 -8.53 2.74 -22.06
N GLY A 381 -8.49 1.62 -22.78
CA GLY A 381 -7.28 1.06 -23.39
C GLY A 381 -6.54 0.12 -22.44
N LEU A 382 -5.66 0.68 -21.59
CA LEU A 382 -4.82 -0.11 -20.67
C LEU A 382 -5.49 -0.43 -19.32
N TYR A 383 -6.63 0.22 -19.03
CA TYR A 383 -7.41 0.03 -17.82
C TYR A 383 -8.91 0.16 -18.14
N HIS A 384 -9.75 -0.17 -17.16
CA HIS A 384 -11.19 0.05 -17.24
C HIS A 384 -11.62 1.13 -16.25
N SER A 385 -12.58 1.98 -16.61
CA SER A 385 -13.27 2.81 -15.62
C SER A 385 -14.56 2.11 -15.16
N LEU A 386 -14.76 2.05 -13.86
CA LEU A 386 -16.00 1.54 -13.26
C LEU A 386 -16.94 2.71 -12.97
N ARG A 387 -18.19 2.56 -13.40
CA ARG A 387 -19.24 3.55 -13.19
C ARG A 387 -19.42 3.88 -11.70
N LEU A 388 -19.42 5.17 -11.42
CA LEU A 388 -19.70 5.74 -10.11
C LEU A 388 -21.21 5.91 -9.88
N LYS A 389 -21.58 6.00 -8.60
CA LYS A 389 -22.91 6.46 -8.19
C LYS A 389 -23.06 7.97 -8.41
N ASP A 390 -24.29 8.42 -8.53
CA ASP A 390 -24.60 9.84 -8.81
C ASP A 390 -24.13 10.78 -7.68
N ASP A 391 -24.03 10.28 -6.45
CA ASP A 391 -23.59 10.99 -5.25
C ASP A 391 -22.18 10.61 -4.78
N ALA A 392 -21.40 9.94 -5.64
CA ALA A 392 -20.04 9.52 -5.31
C ALA A 392 -19.13 10.72 -4.99
N ARG A 393 -18.25 10.55 -4.00
CA ARG A 393 -17.18 11.52 -3.72
C ARG A 393 -16.03 11.38 -4.72
N LEU A 394 -15.82 10.17 -5.23
CA LEU A 394 -14.82 9.94 -6.26
C LEU A 394 -15.21 10.65 -7.56
N SER A 395 -14.19 11.12 -8.26
CA SER A 395 -14.32 11.66 -9.62
C SER A 395 -14.10 10.56 -10.66
N ARG A 396 -13.34 9.52 -10.30
CA ARG A 396 -13.07 8.35 -11.15
C ARG A 396 -12.73 7.11 -10.32
N PHE A 397 -13.17 5.94 -10.77
CA PHE A 397 -12.70 4.64 -10.27
C PHE A 397 -12.14 3.83 -11.44
N CYS A 398 -10.88 3.43 -11.33
CA CYS A 398 -10.15 2.70 -12.36
C CYS A 398 -9.85 1.28 -11.89
N LEU A 399 -10.05 0.30 -12.75
CA LEU A 399 -9.67 -1.09 -12.56
C LEU A 399 -8.42 -1.38 -13.40
N ILE A 400 -7.38 -1.83 -12.73
CA ILE A 400 -6.07 -2.11 -13.31
C ILE A 400 -5.98 -3.62 -13.62
N PRO A 401 -5.92 -4.03 -14.90
CA PRO A 401 -5.91 -5.44 -15.27
C PRO A 401 -4.60 -6.12 -14.86
N ASN A 402 -4.63 -7.43 -14.64
CA ASN A 402 -3.47 -8.24 -14.21
C ASN A 402 -2.79 -7.70 -12.95
N ALA A 403 -3.58 -7.10 -12.06
CA ALA A 403 -3.13 -6.53 -10.81
C ALA A 403 -4.16 -6.77 -9.70
N ALA A 404 -3.67 -6.86 -8.47
CA ALA A 404 -4.44 -6.97 -7.25
C ALA A 404 -3.94 -5.88 -6.27
N HIS A 405 -3.49 -6.27 -5.08
CA HIS A 405 -3.13 -5.35 -4.00
C HIS A 405 -2.00 -4.38 -4.37
N PHE A 406 -0.97 -4.85 -5.10
CA PHE A 406 0.24 -4.09 -5.40
C PHE A 406 0.23 -3.57 -6.83
N ASN A 407 -0.92 -3.05 -7.28
CA ASN A 407 -1.16 -2.64 -8.66
C ASN A 407 -0.08 -1.74 -9.29
N VAL A 408 0.50 -0.80 -8.54
CA VAL A 408 1.61 0.07 -8.98
C VAL A 408 2.89 -0.69 -9.35
N VAL A 409 3.09 -1.91 -8.83
CA VAL A 409 4.20 -2.80 -9.19
C VAL A 409 3.73 -3.92 -10.13
N GLU A 410 2.51 -4.40 -9.98
CA GLU A 410 1.99 -5.50 -10.80
C GLU A 410 1.75 -5.07 -12.25
N ASN A 411 1.15 -3.89 -12.45
CA ASN A 411 0.92 -3.29 -13.75
C ASN A 411 1.17 -1.77 -13.74
N PRO A 412 2.45 -1.35 -13.66
CA PRO A 412 2.84 0.06 -13.59
C PRO A 412 2.36 0.87 -14.80
N GLN A 413 2.36 0.27 -15.99
CA GLN A 413 1.99 0.93 -17.24
C GLN A 413 0.52 1.38 -17.24
N ALA A 414 -0.39 0.48 -16.84
CA ALA A 414 -1.81 0.81 -16.76
C ALA A 414 -2.10 1.85 -15.66
N CYS A 415 -1.41 1.76 -14.51
CA CYS A 415 -1.51 2.77 -13.47
C CYS A 415 -1.03 4.15 -13.96
N ALA A 416 0.12 4.21 -14.65
CA ALA A 416 0.66 5.44 -15.20
C ALA A 416 -0.30 6.09 -16.22
N GLN A 417 -0.90 5.28 -17.10
CA GLN A 417 -1.91 5.78 -18.04
C GLN A 417 -3.14 6.35 -17.30
N ALA A 418 -3.70 5.63 -16.33
CA ALA A 418 -4.85 6.09 -15.57
C ALA A 418 -4.57 7.41 -14.82
N ILE A 419 -3.38 7.54 -14.22
CA ILE A 419 -2.94 8.76 -13.53
C ILE A 419 -2.78 9.92 -14.52
N ASN A 420 -2.11 9.70 -15.66
CA ASN A 420 -1.92 10.73 -16.68
C ASN A 420 -3.27 11.20 -17.26
N ASP A 421 -4.18 10.28 -17.58
CA ASP A 421 -5.51 10.61 -18.06
C ASP A 421 -6.33 11.39 -17.02
N PHE A 422 -6.13 11.11 -15.72
CA PHE A 422 -6.83 11.82 -14.66
C PHE A 422 -6.29 13.25 -14.47
N MET A 423 -4.97 13.44 -14.53
CA MET A 423 -4.36 14.77 -14.42
C MET A 423 -4.67 15.67 -15.63
N THR A 424 -4.74 15.08 -16.83
CA THR A 424 -5.00 15.84 -18.07
C THR A 424 -6.47 16.19 -18.29
N ASN A 425 -7.39 15.49 -17.63
CA ASN A 425 -8.83 15.71 -17.75
C ASN A 425 -9.46 16.21 -16.43
N LEU A 426 -8.75 17.07 -15.71
CA LEU A 426 -9.34 17.73 -14.54
C LEU A 426 -10.37 18.76 -14.99
N GLU A 427 -11.62 18.56 -14.55
CA GLU A 427 -12.73 19.51 -14.73
C GLU A 427 -12.75 20.59 -13.64
#